data_AF-A0A428S8N7-F1
#
_entry.id   AF-A0A428S8N7-F1
#
_cell.length_a   1.000
_cell.length_b   1.000
_cell.length_c   1.000
_cell.angle_alpha   90.00
_cell.angle_beta   90.00
_cell.angle_gamma   90.00
#
_symmetry.space_group_name_H-M   'P 1'
#
loop_
_entity.id
_entity.type
_entity.pdbx_description
1 polymer ?
#
loop_
_entity_poly.entity_id
_entity_poly.type
_entity_poly.pdbx_seq_one_letter_code
_entity_poly.pdbx_strand_id
1 'polypeptide(L)'
;MESLRKEIAELHLSNLDNSIDQLETHLANLTHRHAKAQNDKKTYQVTLDFHKANLGTAIERAYEGEISTLDPQPDDTPVITRTKKGIASLLNSVYIWERELRETLQNVMATEEEMDTVSDQLETLQKLREDIAKSL
;
A
#
# COMPACT_ATOMS: atom_id res chain seq x y z
N MET A 1 35.41 -23.34 34.93
CA MET A 1 34.31 -22.35 34.88
C MET A 1 34.41 -21.43 33.67
N GLU A 2 35.60 -20.96 33.30
CA GLU A 2 35.82 -20.06 32.14
C GLU A 2 35.43 -20.70 30.79
N SER A 3 35.76 -21.97 30.58
CA SER A 3 35.35 -22.72 29.37
C SER A 3 33.83 -22.82 29.18
N LEU A 4 33.07 -23.01 30.26
CA LEU A 4 31.61 -23.13 30.18
C LEU A 4 30.94 -21.77 29.90
N ARG A 5 31.49 -20.67 30.44
CA ARG A 5 31.00 -19.32 30.16
C ARG A 5 31.20 -18.94 28.70
N LYS A 6 32.35 -19.30 28.14
CA LYS A 6 32.66 -19.09 26.72
C LYS A 6 31.69 -19.86 25.82
N GLU A 7 31.47 -21.14 26.10
CA GLU A 7 30.56 -21.99 25.32
C GLU A 7 29.10 -21.47 25.34
N ILE A 8 28.63 -20.99 26.50
CA ILE A 8 27.29 -20.37 26.62
C ILE A 8 27.20 -19.08 25.79
N ALA A 9 28.22 -18.22 25.85
CA ALA A 9 28.24 -16.97 25.11
C ALA A 9 28.32 -17.21 23.58
N GLU A 10 29.09 -18.20 23.12
CA GLU A 10 29.12 -18.61 21.71
C GLU A 10 27.75 -19.12 21.24
N LEU A 11 27.05 -19.91 22.05
CA LEU A 11 25.69 -20.36 21.74
C LEU A 11 24.69 -19.18 21.66
N HIS A 12 24.78 -18.23 22.59
CA HIS A 12 23.95 -17.02 22.56
C HIS A 12 24.22 -16.17 21.32
N LEU A 13 25.49 -15.97 20.96
CA LEU A 13 25.86 -15.25 19.74
C LEU A 13 25.29 -15.93 18.49
N SER A 14 25.41 -17.26 18.38
CA SER A 14 24.84 -18.00 17.26
C SER A 14 23.31 -17.87 17.16
N ASN A 15 22.61 -17.84 18.29
CA ASN A 15 21.15 -17.63 18.31
C ASN A 15 20.78 -16.19 17.90
N LEU A 16 21.57 -15.20 18.31
CA LEU A 16 21.39 -13.80 17.92
C LEU A 16 21.66 -13.61 16.44
N ASP A 17 22.74 -14.18 15.91
CA ASP A 17 23.07 -14.18 14.48
C ASP A 17 21.89 -14.69 13.65
N ASN A 18 21.34 -15.86 13.99
CA ASN A 18 20.18 -16.41 13.30
C ASN A 18 18.94 -15.50 13.39
N SER A 19 18.69 -14.88 14.54
CA SER A 19 17.56 -13.97 14.71
C SER A 19 17.73 -12.67 13.88
N ILE A 20 18.95 -12.15 13.84
CA ILE A 20 19.34 -10.99 13.04
C ILE A 20 19.13 -11.30 11.55
N ASP A 21 19.65 -12.43 11.05
CA ASP A 21 19.49 -12.85 9.65
C ASP A 21 18.01 -12.97 9.25
N GLN A 22 17.16 -13.47 10.15
CA GLN A 22 15.71 -13.57 9.92
C GLN A 22 15.05 -12.19 9.83
N LEU A 23 15.41 -11.26 10.73
CA LEU A 23 14.88 -9.90 10.70
C LEU A 23 15.36 -9.12 9.47
N GLU A 24 16.62 -9.29 9.06
CA GLU A 24 17.16 -8.67 7.83
C GLU A 24 16.42 -9.19 6.60
N THR A 25 16.17 -10.49 6.53
CA THR A 25 15.37 -11.10 5.46
C THR A 25 13.94 -10.56 5.45
N HIS A 26 13.33 -10.44 6.63
CA HIS A 26 11.97 -9.88 6.76
C HIS A 26 11.92 -8.42 6.33
N LEU A 27 12.88 -7.60 6.76
CA LEU A 27 12.99 -6.19 6.39
C LEU A 27 13.18 -6.01 4.88
N ALA A 28 13.97 -6.87 4.23
CA ALA A 28 14.11 -6.87 2.77
C ALA A 28 12.79 -7.16 2.06
N ASN A 29 12.02 -8.14 2.55
CA ASN A 29 10.69 -8.46 2.02
C ASN A 29 9.70 -7.30 2.21
N LEU A 30 9.72 -6.66 3.38
CA LEU A 30 8.88 -5.49 3.66
C LEU A 30 9.25 -4.31 2.75
N THR A 31 10.54 -4.05 2.56
CA THR A 31 11.02 -3.01 1.64
C THR A 31 10.52 -3.26 0.21
N HIS A 32 10.56 -4.51 -0.25
CA HIS A 32 10.02 -4.86 -1.56
C HIS A 32 8.50 -4.66 -1.66
N ARG A 33 7.76 -5.10 -0.64
CA ARG A 33 6.30 -4.91 -0.57
C ARG A 33 5.91 -3.43 -0.52
N HIS A 34 6.63 -2.62 0.25
CA HIS A 34 6.44 -1.18 0.35
C HIS A 34 6.65 -0.50 -1.00
N ALA A 35 7.75 -0.81 -1.69
CA ALA A 35 8.04 -0.28 -3.02
C ALA A 35 6.95 -0.65 -4.04
N LYS A 36 6.46 -1.89 -4.00
CA LYS A 36 5.34 -2.32 -4.83
C LYS A 36 4.07 -1.53 -4.50
N ALA A 37 3.72 -1.38 -3.22
CA ALA A 37 2.53 -0.65 -2.80
C ALA A 37 2.60 0.84 -3.18
N GLN A 38 3.77 1.47 -3.10
CA GLN A 38 3.98 2.84 -3.59
C GLN A 38 3.78 2.96 -5.11
N ASN A 39 4.25 1.97 -5.87
CA ASN A 39 4.02 1.93 -7.32
C ASN A 39 2.55 1.73 -7.67
N ASP A 40 1.87 0.82 -6.98
CA ASP A 40 0.43 0.57 -7.14
C ASP A 40 -0.37 1.83 -6.80
N LYS A 41 -0.04 2.51 -5.71
CA LYS A 41 -0.63 3.80 -5.29
C LYS A 41 -0.53 4.84 -6.42
N LYS A 42 0.65 5.00 -7.02
CA LYS A 42 0.86 5.94 -8.13
C LYS A 42 -0.01 5.57 -9.33
N THR A 43 -0.07 4.27 -9.67
CA THR A 43 -0.86 3.77 -10.79
C THR A 43 -2.35 3.99 -10.59
N TYR A 44 -2.85 3.70 -9.39
CA TYR A 44 -4.26 3.89 -9.03
C TYR A 44 -4.64 5.36 -8.96
N GLN A 45 -3.76 6.23 -8.46
CA GLN A 45 -3.99 7.67 -8.48
C GLN A 45 -4.16 8.20 -9.91
N VAL A 46 -3.23 7.85 -10.82
CA VAL A 46 -3.32 8.28 -12.23
C VAL A 46 -4.60 7.76 -12.89
N THR A 47 -4.95 6.51 -12.62
CA THR A 47 -6.18 5.89 -13.16
C THR A 47 -7.43 6.58 -12.62
N LEU A 48 -7.47 6.87 -11.32
CA LEU A 48 -8.55 7.60 -10.69
C LEU A 48 -8.71 9.00 -11.28
N ASP A 49 -7.61 9.73 -11.45
CA ASP A 49 -7.61 11.08 -12.01
C ASP A 49 -8.13 11.08 -13.45
N PHE A 50 -7.74 10.08 -14.25
CA PHE A 50 -8.28 9.88 -15.60
C PHE A 50 -9.80 9.67 -15.59
N HIS A 51 -10.31 8.80 -14.70
CA HIS A 51 -11.75 8.56 -14.61
C HIS A 51 -12.52 9.79 -14.10
N LYS A 52 -11.95 10.55 -13.15
CA LYS A 52 -12.52 11.82 -12.68
C LYS A 52 -12.59 12.87 -13.78
N ALA A 53 -11.54 12.99 -14.60
CA ALA A 53 -11.52 13.92 -15.73
C ALA A 53 -12.59 13.55 -16.78
N ASN A 54 -12.70 12.25 -17.12
CA ASN A 54 -13.73 11.77 -18.04
C ASN A 54 -15.14 11.96 -17.48
N LEU A 55 -15.33 11.73 -16.18
CA LEU A 55 -16.60 11.99 -15.50
C LEU A 55 -16.96 13.47 -15.56
N GLY A 56 -16.01 14.37 -15.28
CA GLY A 56 -16.20 15.82 -15.42
C GLY A 56 -16.65 16.21 -16.82
N THR A 57 -15.96 15.73 -17.85
CA THR A 57 -16.34 15.97 -19.26
C THR A 57 -17.74 15.42 -19.58
N ALA A 58 -18.10 14.25 -19.05
CA ALA A 58 -19.42 13.66 -19.27
C ALA A 58 -20.53 14.47 -18.59
N ILE A 59 -20.26 15.00 -17.39
CA ILE A 59 -21.17 15.89 -16.65
C ILE A 59 -21.35 17.21 -17.40
N GLU A 60 -20.28 17.81 -17.92
CA GLU A 60 -20.35 19.03 -18.73
C GLU A 60 -21.25 18.82 -19.97
N ARG A 61 -21.06 17.72 -20.70
CA ARG A 61 -21.92 17.38 -21.85
C ARG A 61 -23.36 17.12 -21.45
N ALA A 62 -23.61 16.53 -20.28
CA ALA A 62 -24.96 16.35 -19.77
C ALA A 62 -25.62 17.69 -19.45
N TYR A 63 -24.88 18.64 -18.89
CA TYR A 63 -25.37 20.00 -18.66
C TYR A 63 -25.71 20.72 -19.97
N GLU A 64 -24.83 20.65 -20.98
CA GLU A 64 -25.08 21.19 -22.33
C GLU A 64 -26.29 20.54 -23.02
N GLY A 65 -26.51 19.26 -22.75
CA GLY A 65 -27.65 18.49 -23.24
C GLY A 65 -28.92 18.64 -22.40
N GLU A 66 -28.95 19.58 -21.45
CA GLU A 66 -30.07 19.84 -20.51
C GLU A 66 -30.53 18.58 -19.75
N ILE A 67 -29.63 17.62 -19.53
CA ILE A 67 -29.90 16.39 -18.80
C ILE A 67 -29.88 16.72 -17.29
N SER A 68 -31.07 16.80 -16.70
CA SER A 68 -31.26 17.17 -15.29
C SER A 68 -31.31 15.99 -14.30
N THR A 69 -31.40 14.76 -14.81
CA THR A 69 -31.42 13.53 -14.00
C THR A 69 -30.70 12.39 -14.73
N LEU A 70 -30.17 11.41 -13.98
CA LEU A 70 -29.63 10.17 -14.54
C LEU A 70 -30.70 9.07 -14.68
N ASP A 71 -31.88 9.26 -14.10
CA ASP A 71 -32.97 8.30 -14.21
C ASP A 71 -33.55 8.30 -15.63
N PRO A 72 -33.83 7.12 -16.21
CA PRO A 72 -34.48 7.03 -17.52
C PRO A 72 -35.81 7.77 -17.56
N GLN A 73 -36.01 8.61 -18.57
CA GLN A 73 -37.27 9.30 -18.83
C GLN A 73 -37.94 8.76 -20.10
N PRO A 74 -39.29 8.78 -20.19
CA PRO A 74 -40.00 8.26 -21.36
C PRO A 74 -39.65 8.95 -22.68
N ASP A 75 -39.22 10.20 -22.61
CA ASP A 75 -38.84 11.07 -23.74
C ASP A 75 -37.32 11.13 -23.97
N ASP A 76 -36.53 10.33 -23.26
CA ASP A 76 -35.09 10.27 -23.47
C ASP A 76 -34.78 9.86 -24.92
N THR A 77 -34.08 10.73 -25.64
CA THR A 77 -33.50 10.33 -26.92
C THR A 77 -32.44 9.24 -26.71
N PRO A 78 -32.12 8.44 -27.74
CA PRO A 78 -31.04 7.46 -27.64
C PRO A 78 -29.69 8.06 -27.23
N VAL A 79 -29.45 9.33 -27.58
CA VAL A 79 -28.24 10.07 -27.17
C VAL A 79 -28.28 10.35 -25.67
N ILE A 80 -29.37 10.91 -25.15
CA ILE A 80 -29.55 11.17 -23.71
C ILE A 80 -29.42 9.87 -22.90
N THR A 81 -30.09 8.80 -23.34
CA THR A 81 -30.00 7.49 -22.70
C THR A 81 -28.55 7.00 -22.63
N ARG A 82 -27.78 7.15 -23.71
CA ARG A 82 -26.37 6.76 -23.76
C ARG A 82 -25.51 7.60 -22.83
N THR A 83 -25.73 8.93 -22.79
CA THR A 83 -25.01 9.84 -21.90
C THR A 83 -25.25 9.49 -20.43
N LYS A 84 -26.50 9.28 -20.02
CA LYS A 84 -26.86 8.86 -18.65
C LYS A 84 -26.14 7.57 -18.24
N LYS A 85 -26.18 6.54 -19.10
CA LYS A 85 -25.46 5.27 -18.87
C LYS A 85 -23.95 5.47 -18.79
N GLY A 86 -23.39 6.31 -19.65
CA GLY A 86 -21.97 6.64 -19.63
C GLY A 86 -21.53 7.29 -18.32
N ILE A 87 -22.31 8.26 -17.82
CA ILE A 87 -22.05 8.92 -16.53
C ILE A 87 -22.15 7.92 -15.38
N ALA A 88 -23.20 7.10 -15.34
CA ALA A 88 -23.37 6.08 -14.31
C ALA A 88 -22.19 5.08 -14.30
N SER A 89 -21.71 4.66 -15.48
CA SER A 89 -20.54 3.80 -15.60
C SER A 89 -19.27 4.50 -15.08
N LEU A 90 -19.06 5.77 -15.41
CA LEU A 90 -17.91 6.54 -14.96
C LEU A 90 -17.91 6.78 -13.45
N LEU A 91 -19.08 7.07 -12.87
CA LEU A 91 -19.26 7.16 -11.41
C LEU A 91 -18.86 5.85 -10.73
N ASN A 92 -19.30 4.72 -11.26
CA ASN A 92 -18.93 3.41 -10.73
C ASN A 92 -17.42 3.15 -10.84
N SER A 93 -16.79 3.51 -11.98
CA SER A 93 -15.34 3.42 -12.12
C SER A 93 -14.60 4.30 -11.11
N VAL A 94 -15.02 5.56 -10.91
CA VAL A 94 -14.43 6.45 -9.91
C VAL A 94 -14.53 5.84 -8.52
N TYR A 95 -15.70 5.33 -8.13
CA TYR A 95 -15.90 4.69 -6.83
C TYR A 95 -14.97 3.49 -6.62
N ILE A 96 -14.83 2.61 -7.62
CA ILE A 96 -13.93 1.46 -7.56
C ILE A 96 -12.49 1.93 -7.36
N TRP A 97 -12.00 2.87 -8.16
CA TRP A 97 -10.61 3.32 -8.08
C TRP A 97 -10.31 4.13 -6.81
N GLU A 98 -11.29 4.86 -6.26
CA GLU A 98 -11.14 5.48 -4.93
C GLU A 98 -10.96 4.44 -3.83
N ARG A 99 -11.66 3.30 -3.93
CA ARG A 99 -11.50 2.19 -2.99
C ARG A 99 -10.12 1.54 -3.14
N GLU A 100 -9.70 1.20 -4.34
CA GLU A 100 -8.39 0.57 -4.60
C GLU A 100 -7.23 1.46 -4.12
N LEU A 101 -7.32 2.78 -4.37
CA LEU A 101 -6.34 3.75 -3.88
C LEU A 101 -6.30 3.80 -2.35
N ARG A 102 -7.46 3.80 -1.69
CA ARG A 102 -7.56 3.83 -0.23
C ARG A 102 -6.95 2.57 0.41
N GLU A 103 -7.29 1.40 -0.10
CA GLU A 103 -6.73 0.12 0.38
C GLU A 103 -5.21 0.10 0.20
N THR A 104 -4.71 0.61 -0.94
CA THR A 104 -3.26 0.68 -1.18
C THR A 104 -2.56 1.67 -0.26
N LEU A 105 -3.18 2.80 0.05
CA LEU A 105 -2.65 3.75 1.05
C LEU A 105 -2.54 3.11 2.43
N GLN A 106 -3.55 2.33 2.85
CA GLN A 106 -3.50 1.58 4.10
C GLN A 106 -2.38 0.54 4.10
N ASN A 107 -2.18 -0.17 2.99
CA ASN A 107 -1.09 -1.13 2.84
C ASN A 107 0.29 -0.46 2.95
N VAL A 108 0.49 0.70 2.31
CA VAL A 108 1.73 1.48 2.42
C VAL A 108 2.00 1.81 3.89
N MET A 109 1.02 2.42 4.59
CA MET A 109 1.16 2.80 6.00
C MET A 109 1.48 1.59 6.89
N ALA A 110 0.76 0.48 6.70
CA ALA A 110 1.00 -0.73 7.49
C ALA A 110 2.40 -1.31 7.25
N THR A 111 2.88 -1.30 6.00
CA THR A 111 4.26 -1.75 5.72
C THR A 111 5.32 -0.81 6.29
N GLU A 112 5.08 0.50 6.33
CA GLU A 112 6.00 1.48 6.95
C GLU A 112 6.11 1.23 8.46
N GLU A 113 4.97 1.07 9.15
CA GLU A 113 4.94 0.79 10.59
C GLU A 113 5.63 -0.54 10.94
N GLU A 114 5.43 -1.58 10.12
CA GLU A 114 6.11 -2.86 10.30
C GLU A 114 7.62 -2.75 10.06
N MET A 115 8.05 -1.98 9.04
CA MET A 115 9.47 -1.74 8.78
C MET A 115 10.16 -1.02 9.94
N ASP A 116 9.52 -0.01 10.52
CA ASP A 116 10.04 0.70 11.69
C ASP A 116 10.22 -0.26 12.87
N THR A 117 9.18 -1.06 13.16
CA THR A 117 9.21 -2.06 14.25
C THR A 117 10.34 -3.08 14.06
N VAL A 118 10.51 -3.61 12.85
CA VAL A 118 11.54 -4.61 12.53
C VAL A 118 12.94 -3.99 12.60
N SER A 119 13.08 -2.74 12.17
CA SER A 119 14.36 -2.01 12.24
C SER A 119 14.78 -1.76 13.69
N ASP A 120 13.85 -1.37 14.57
CA ASP A 120 14.12 -1.18 16.00
C ASP A 120 14.54 -2.48 16.69
N GLN A 121 13.88 -3.59 16.34
CA GLN A 121 14.24 -4.92 16.83
C GLN A 121 15.64 -5.34 16.37
N LEU A 122 15.94 -5.11 15.08
CA LEU A 122 17.23 -5.42 14.50
C LEU A 122 18.35 -4.64 15.20
N GLU A 123 18.18 -3.34 15.42
CA GLU A 123 19.16 -2.50 16.12
C GLU A 123 19.39 -3.01 17.56
N THR A 124 18.32 -3.38 18.26
CA THR A 124 18.39 -3.91 19.62
C THR A 124 19.18 -5.22 19.68
N LEU A 125 18.92 -6.16 18.77
CA LEU A 125 19.63 -7.44 18.73
C LEU A 125 21.10 -7.27 18.31
N GLN A 126 21.39 -6.37 17.36
CA GLN A 126 22.76 -6.06 16.95
C GLN A 126 23.59 -5.50 18.10
N LYS A 127 23.02 -4.57 18.90
CA LYS A 127 23.68 -4.06 20.12
C LYS A 127 23.94 -5.15 21.14
N LEU A 128 22.94 -5.99 21.42
CA LEU A 128 23.10 -7.10 22.38
C LEU A 128 24.19 -8.08 21.93
N ARG A 129 24.21 -8.41 20.63
CA ARG A 129 25.23 -9.26 20.03
C ARG A 129 26.63 -8.66 20.19
N GLU A 130 26.79 -7.37 19.90
CA GLU A 130 28.07 -6.67 20.09
C GLU A 130 28.54 -6.68 21.55
N ASP A 131 27.62 -6.44 22.50
CA ASP A 131 27.95 -6.38 23.93
C ASP A 131 28.41 -7.75 24.46
N ILE A 132 27.76 -8.83 24.01
CA ILE A 132 28.20 -10.20 24.33
C ILE A 132 29.57 -10.48 23.70
N ALA A 133 29.77 -10.11 22.43
CA ALA A 133 31.03 -10.34 21.73
C ALA A 133 32.21 -9.57 22.35
N LYS A 134 31.98 -8.36 22.88
CA LYS A 134 32.99 -7.56 23.61
C LYS A 134 33.32 -8.13 25.00
N SER A 135 32.44 -8.97 25.55
CA SER A 135 32.58 -9.56 26.89
C SER A 135 33.21 -10.95 26.89
N LEU A 136 33.52 -11.50 25.70
CA LEU A 136 34.23 -12.75 25.46
C LEU A 136 35.75 -12.55 25.38
#